data_AF-A0A7J2TIE7-F1
#
_entry.id   AF-A0A7J2TIE7-F1
#
_cell.length_a   1.000
_cell.length_b   1.000
_cell.length_c   1.000
_cell.angle_alpha   90.00
_cell.angle_beta   90.00
_cell.angle_gamma   90.00
#
_symmetry.space_group_name_H-M   'P 1'
#
loop_
_entity.id
_entity.type
_entity.pdbx_description
1 polymer ?
#
loop_
_entity_poly.entity_id
_entity_poly.type
_entity_poly.pdbx_seq_one_letter_code
_entity_poly.pdbx_strand_id
1 'polypeptide(L)'
;MLRASFACLILLLSVFGVSASLPENSTEKVLYGLNVSIFDLSGNLIENATVCVHDCKKAPASFELQTGCYFVNSTYELAFNSTEVCIEKDTDLSIYLNFAVLNVTVVNSSNFPLVAEVNASADGLFVSKRTEKGFAIFNTSFEEVQLRISKEGYVEKILSVNVTENPEIKVALLEKKVTFYLGNSENYQTLKDIENETGAVEVFMVGDEVDFENKTLIFLANLNQSICEEIAGRTKATLIAFNASTGYNDTNITKYWIYGGRDNLLNMVNYLLAKFFGDKASFDAPKVPENRSKMIFILDRDSKQIPLIRSAGADPYIEKNLEISILGYMDHNDLAESLKSINLSEYSVIFLYMISYPAQDVLKDYLLPLKERVKIVGLAFTDVYNLTNVNISAPEYKSIAD
;
A
#
# COMPACT_ATOMS: atom_id res chain seq x y z
N MET A 1 51.94 -6.78 49.10
CA MET A 1 50.60 -7.35 48.82
C MET A 1 49.58 -6.45 49.49
N LEU A 2 49.07 -5.44 48.78
CA LEU A 2 47.88 -4.71 49.23
C LEU A 2 46.69 -5.66 49.02
N ARG A 3 46.03 -6.08 50.10
CA ARG A 3 44.72 -6.71 49.99
C ARG A 3 43.76 -5.62 49.50
N ALA A 4 43.24 -5.75 48.29
CA ALA A 4 42.09 -4.96 47.89
C ALA A 4 40.98 -5.24 48.91
N SER A 5 40.46 -4.18 49.54
CA SER A 5 39.34 -4.31 50.47
C SER A 5 38.08 -4.39 49.61
N PHE A 6 37.35 -5.50 49.74
CA PHE A 6 36.05 -5.69 49.10
C PHE A 6 34.97 -5.40 50.15
N ALA A 7 33.89 -4.76 49.70
CA ALA A 7 32.72 -4.45 50.50
C ALA A 7 31.46 -4.91 49.74
N CYS A 8 30.48 -5.42 50.48
CA CYS A 8 29.26 -5.96 49.89
C CYS A 8 28.20 -4.86 49.75
N LEU A 9 27.63 -4.71 48.56
CA LEU A 9 26.44 -3.90 48.32
C LEU A 9 25.21 -4.83 48.34
N ILE A 10 24.33 -4.64 49.31
CA ILE A 10 23.05 -5.36 49.38
C ILE A 10 21.95 -4.44 48.88
N LEU A 11 21.18 -4.92 47.91
CA LEU A 11 20.11 -4.15 47.29
C LEU A 11 18.74 -4.55 47.85
N LEU A 12 18.09 -3.59 48.50
CA LEU A 12 16.70 -3.65 48.91
C LEU A 12 15.86 -2.92 47.86
N LEU A 13 15.00 -3.65 47.15
CA LEU A 13 14.23 -3.09 46.06
C LEU A 13 12.77 -2.93 46.44
N SER A 14 12.25 -1.72 46.26
CA SER A 14 10.83 -1.42 46.42
C SER A 14 10.32 -0.67 45.19
N VAL A 15 9.29 -1.23 44.57
CA VAL A 15 8.64 -0.68 43.38
C VAL A 15 7.32 -0.06 43.84
N PHE A 16 7.17 1.26 43.66
CA PHE A 16 5.95 1.99 43.99
C PHE A 16 5.29 2.47 42.71
N GLY A 17 4.27 1.73 42.27
CA GLY A 17 3.38 2.19 41.21
C GLY A 17 2.15 2.85 41.82
N VAL A 18 1.70 3.97 41.25
CA VAL A 18 0.35 4.49 41.53
C VAL A 18 -0.62 3.51 40.86
N SER A 19 -1.31 2.68 41.65
CA SER A 19 -2.15 1.60 41.14
C SER A 19 -3.20 2.12 40.15
N ALA A 20 -2.99 1.89 38.86
CA ALA A 20 -4.11 1.86 37.93
C ALA A 20 -4.96 0.64 38.30
N SER A 21 -6.29 0.80 38.35
CA SER A 21 -7.20 -0.32 38.51
C SER A 21 -6.97 -1.31 37.37
N LEU A 22 -6.36 -2.45 37.69
CA LEU A 22 -6.30 -3.58 36.77
C LEU A 22 -7.75 -3.96 36.42
N PRO A 23 -8.09 -4.19 35.14
CA PRO A 23 -9.42 -4.66 34.78
C PRO A 23 -9.74 -5.95 35.54
N GLU A 24 -10.99 -6.11 36.03
CA GLU A 24 -11.49 -7.14 36.96
C GLU A 24 -11.23 -8.63 36.56
N ASN A 25 -10.56 -8.89 35.44
CA ASN A 25 -10.28 -10.22 34.89
C ASN A 25 -8.79 -10.56 34.66
N SER A 26 -7.82 -9.75 35.11
CA SER A 26 -6.41 -10.15 35.04
C SER A 26 -6.01 -11.01 36.25
N THR A 27 -5.87 -12.32 36.07
CA THR A 27 -5.40 -13.25 37.11
C THR A 27 -3.87 -13.32 37.22
N GLU A 28 -3.14 -12.43 36.54
CA GLU A 28 -1.68 -12.45 36.53
C GLU A 28 -1.10 -11.89 37.84
N LYS A 29 -0.53 -12.78 38.67
CA LYS A 29 0.46 -12.39 39.67
C LYS A 29 1.70 -11.89 38.91
N VAL A 30 1.81 -10.58 38.69
CA VAL A 30 2.95 -10.00 37.99
C VAL A 30 4.20 -10.12 38.88
N LEU A 31 5.12 -11.00 38.50
CA LEU A 31 6.49 -11.03 39.01
C LEU A 31 7.30 -9.97 38.28
N TYR A 32 7.78 -8.96 39.00
CA TYR A 32 8.56 -7.87 38.43
C TYR A 32 10.04 -8.26 38.40
N GLY A 33 10.59 -8.57 37.22
CA GLY A 33 12.04 -8.73 37.05
C GLY A 33 12.68 -7.37 36.82
N LEU A 34 13.41 -6.84 37.81
CA LEU A 34 14.17 -5.60 37.70
C LEU A 34 15.60 -5.89 37.23
N ASN A 35 16.02 -5.29 36.13
CA ASN A 35 17.43 -5.39 35.74
C ASN A 35 18.21 -4.29 36.45
N VAL A 36 19.25 -4.68 37.19
CA VAL A 36 20.17 -3.79 37.87
C VAL A 36 21.54 -3.92 37.23
N SER A 37 22.18 -2.80 36.92
CA SER A 37 23.52 -2.73 36.34
C SER A 37 24.37 -1.73 37.11
N ILE A 38 25.59 -2.10 37.44
CA ILE A 38 26.53 -1.31 38.22
C ILE A 38 27.65 -0.85 37.31
N PHE A 39 27.91 0.46 37.28
CA PHE A 39 28.93 1.09 36.47
C PHE A 39 29.95 1.82 37.35
N ASP A 40 31.21 1.86 36.93
CA ASP A 40 32.18 2.78 37.52
C ASP A 40 31.90 4.24 37.10
N LEU A 41 32.60 5.20 37.72
CA LEU A 41 32.47 6.62 37.39
C LEU A 41 32.92 6.97 35.95
N SER A 42 33.62 6.06 35.27
CA SER A 42 34.01 6.22 33.86
C SER A 42 32.96 5.65 32.89
N GLY A 43 31.86 5.10 33.42
CA GLY A 43 30.77 4.52 32.63
C GLY A 43 31.00 3.07 32.19
N ASN A 44 32.02 2.38 32.73
CA ASN A 44 32.26 0.98 32.40
C ASN A 44 31.34 0.07 33.23
N LEU A 45 30.69 -0.89 32.59
CA LEU A 45 29.88 -1.89 33.27
C LEU A 45 30.77 -2.80 34.11
N ILE A 46 30.48 -2.88 35.41
CA ILE A 46 31.16 -3.74 36.38
C ILE A 46 30.40 -5.05 36.56
N GLU A 47 29.10 -4.95 36.84
CA GLU A 47 28.26 -6.11 37.15
C GLU A 47 26.81 -5.85 36.76
N ASN A 48 26.05 -6.90 36.45
CA ASN A 48 24.62 -6.82 36.20
C ASN A 48 23.88 -8.02 36.78
N ALA A 49 22.63 -7.82 37.19
CA ALA A 49 21.76 -8.90 37.61
C ALA A 49 20.28 -8.57 37.35
N THR A 50 19.46 -9.60 37.18
CA THR A 50 18.01 -9.48 37.24
C THR A 50 17.54 -9.85 38.63
N VAL A 51 16.88 -8.92 39.31
CA VAL A 51 16.40 -9.05 40.68
C VAL A 51 14.88 -9.04 40.67
N CYS A 52 14.25 -10.04 41.27
CA CYS A 52 12.79 -10.03 41.39
C CYS A 52 12.34 -9.01 42.45
N VAL A 53 11.25 -8.31 42.16
CA VAL A 53 10.56 -7.41 43.08
C VAL A 53 9.16 -7.98 43.31
N HIS A 54 8.81 -8.16 44.60
CA HIS A 54 7.61 -8.85 45.11
C HIS A 54 7.57 -10.40 45.04
N ASP A 55 7.01 -11.03 46.08
CA ASP A 55 6.84 -12.49 46.29
C ASP A 55 8.13 -13.33 46.11
N CYS A 56 9.27 -12.77 46.51
CA CYS A 56 10.58 -13.42 46.38
C CYS A 56 10.86 -14.32 47.58
N LYS A 57 10.87 -15.64 47.38
CA LYS A 57 11.45 -16.59 48.34
C LYS A 57 13.00 -16.53 48.39
N LYS A 58 13.63 -15.69 47.57
CA LYS A 58 15.09 -15.54 47.44
C LYS A 58 15.59 -14.31 48.21
N ALA A 59 16.81 -14.42 48.75
CA ALA A 59 17.53 -13.35 49.41
C ALA A 59 17.72 -12.11 48.49
N PRO A 60 17.89 -10.89 49.05
CA PRO A 60 18.18 -9.70 48.25
C PRO A 60 19.42 -9.90 47.38
N ALA A 61 19.49 -9.18 46.26
CA ALA A 61 20.68 -9.23 45.42
C ALA A 61 21.88 -8.61 46.16
N SER A 62 23.02 -9.29 46.13
CA SER A 62 24.27 -8.86 46.74
C SER A 62 25.37 -8.81 45.69
N PHE A 63 26.13 -7.71 45.67
CA PHE A 63 27.22 -7.49 44.72
C PHE A 63 28.51 -7.25 45.52
N GLU A 64 29.57 -8.00 45.23
CA GLU A 64 30.88 -7.82 45.88
C GLU A 64 31.73 -6.83 45.07
N LEU A 65 31.87 -5.61 45.59
CA LEU A 65 32.53 -4.52 44.88
C LEU A 65 33.78 -4.04 45.63
N GLN A 66 34.74 -3.48 44.90
CA GLN A 66 35.86 -2.79 45.55
C GLN A 66 35.36 -1.50 46.20
N THR A 67 36.04 -1.02 47.23
CA THR A 67 35.73 0.30 47.80
C THR A 67 35.88 1.39 46.73
N GLY A 68 34.85 2.20 46.53
CA GLY A 68 34.77 3.18 45.44
C GLY A 68 33.34 3.68 45.19
N CYS A 69 33.19 4.64 44.28
CA CYS A 69 31.89 5.15 43.86
C CYS A 69 31.43 4.53 42.54
N TYR A 70 30.14 4.23 42.46
CA TYR A 70 29.50 3.52 41.36
C TYR A 70 28.16 4.16 41.01
N PHE A 71 27.74 4.04 39.76
CA PHE A 71 26.36 4.28 39.36
C PHE A 71 25.61 2.95 39.37
N VAL A 72 24.49 2.90 40.09
CA VAL A 72 23.56 1.77 40.07
C VAL A 72 22.36 2.15 39.24
N ASN A 73 22.27 1.56 38.06
CA ASN A 73 21.16 1.75 37.14
C ASN A 73 20.15 0.62 37.33
N SER A 74 18.89 0.98 37.47
CA SER A 74 17.78 0.03 37.61
C SER A 74 16.75 0.29 36.52
N THR A 75 16.41 -0.74 35.77
CA THR A 75 15.43 -0.69 34.67
C THR A 75 14.34 -1.72 34.85
N TYR A 76 13.09 -1.30 34.74
CA TYR A 76 11.92 -2.18 34.60
C TYR A 76 11.05 -1.66 33.45
N GLU A 77 10.95 -2.41 32.37
CA GLU A 77 10.30 -1.95 31.14
C GLU A 77 10.89 -0.60 30.65
N LEU A 78 10.06 0.46 30.57
CA LEU A 78 10.48 1.82 30.22
C LEU A 78 10.66 2.70 31.46
N ALA A 79 10.74 2.11 32.67
CA ALA A 79 11.07 2.83 33.88
C ALA A 79 12.57 2.71 34.17
N PHE A 80 13.21 3.84 34.45
CA PHE A 80 14.65 3.94 34.70
C PHE A 80 14.93 4.77 35.94
N ASN A 81 15.87 4.31 36.76
CA ASN A 81 16.48 5.09 37.84
C ASN A 81 17.99 4.87 37.83
N SER A 82 18.76 5.96 37.99
CA SER A 82 20.20 5.92 38.22
C SER A 82 20.51 6.57 39.56
N THR A 83 21.23 5.85 40.42
CA THR A 83 21.65 6.34 41.73
C THR A 83 23.16 6.16 41.89
N GLU A 84 23.86 7.22 42.24
CA GLU A 84 25.28 7.15 42.61
C GLU A 84 25.43 6.64 44.05
N VAL A 85 26.32 5.68 44.29
CA VAL A 85 26.62 5.12 45.61
C VAL A 85 28.12 4.99 45.81
N CYS A 86 28.63 5.44 46.95
CA CYS A 86 30.03 5.27 47.35
C CYS A 86 30.14 4.22 48.45
N ILE A 87 30.89 3.16 48.17
CA ILE A 87 31.05 1.99 49.03
C ILE A 87 32.40 2.08 49.75
N GLU A 88 32.37 2.32 51.05
CA GLU A 88 33.57 2.29 51.92
C GLU A 88 33.57 1.07 52.87
N LYS A 89 32.39 0.47 53.06
CA LYS A 89 32.08 -0.70 53.89
C LYS A 89 30.80 -1.34 53.36
N ASP A 90 30.37 -2.46 53.94
CA ASP A 90 29.09 -3.08 53.59
C ASP A 90 27.95 -2.05 53.64
N THR A 91 27.21 -1.94 52.55
CA THR A 91 26.24 -0.87 52.29
C THR A 91 24.92 -1.48 51.84
N ASP A 92 23.83 -1.10 52.51
CA ASP A 92 22.48 -1.41 52.08
C ASP A 92 21.96 -0.25 51.22
N LEU A 93 21.57 -0.51 49.98
CA LEU A 93 20.99 0.49 49.08
C LEU A 93 19.52 0.18 48.82
N SER A 94 18.66 1.15 49.07
CA SER A 94 17.25 1.09 48.69
C SER A 94 17.00 1.85 47.40
N ILE A 95 16.54 1.17 46.35
CA ILE A 95 16.18 1.81 45.08
C ILE A 95 14.67 1.84 44.93
N TYR A 96 14.16 3.04 44.66
CA TYR A 96 12.76 3.31 44.40
C TYR A 96 12.58 3.57 42.92
N LEU A 97 11.80 2.73 42.23
CA LEU A 97 11.32 3.06 40.90
C LEU A 97 9.91 3.63 40.99
N ASN A 98 9.81 4.92 40.65
CA ASN A 98 8.55 5.59 40.40
C ASN A 98 8.27 5.51 38.90
N PHE A 99 7.09 5.04 38.55
CA PHE A 99 6.64 4.95 37.17
C PHE A 99 5.15 5.24 37.09
N ALA A 100 4.75 5.79 35.95
CA ALA A 100 3.37 5.86 35.51
C ALA A 100 3.00 4.59 34.75
N VAL A 101 1.70 4.28 34.78
CA VAL A 101 1.11 3.13 34.09
C VAL A 101 0.41 3.63 32.84
N LEU A 102 0.91 3.23 31.68
CA LEU A 102 0.33 3.53 30.38
C LEU A 102 -0.56 2.38 29.91
N ASN A 103 -1.86 2.63 29.83
CA ASN A 103 -2.85 1.65 29.40
C ASN A 103 -3.17 1.83 27.91
N VAL A 104 -2.90 0.82 27.09
CA VAL A 104 -3.14 0.86 25.63
C VAL A 104 -4.21 -0.14 25.26
N THR A 105 -5.31 0.35 24.69
CA THR A 105 -6.40 -0.45 24.11
C THR A 105 -6.37 -0.34 22.60
N VAL A 106 -6.23 -1.46 21.90
CA VAL A 106 -6.21 -1.56 20.44
C VAL A 106 -7.52 -2.17 19.95
N VAL A 107 -8.19 -1.47 19.04
CA VAL A 107 -9.48 -1.87 18.45
C VAL A 107 -9.48 -1.75 16.93
N ASN A 108 -10.44 -2.37 16.25
CA ASN A 108 -10.73 -2.09 14.84
C ASN A 108 -11.67 -0.88 14.69
N SER A 109 -12.02 -0.53 13.44
CA SER A 109 -12.97 0.55 13.12
C SER A 109 -14.35 0.35 13.76
N SER A 110 -14.80 -0.91 13.90
CA SER A 110 -16.05 -1.28 14.59
C SER A 110 -15.92 -1.38 16.11
N ASN A 111 -14.82 -0.86 16.68
CA ASN A 111 -14.55 -0.82 18.12
C ASN A 111 -14.44 -2.21 18.81
N PHE A 112 -14.16 -3.26 18.04
CA PHE A 112 -13.84 -4.59 18.57
C PHE A 112 -12.36 -4.68 18.96
N PRO A 113 -12.02 -5.25 20.13
CA PRO A 113 -10.63 -5.40 20.55
C PRO A 113 -9.82 -6.29 19.62
N LEU A 114 -8.58 -5.88 19.33
CA LEU A 114 -7.68 -6.57 18.41
C LEU A 114 -6.43 -7.08 19.13
N VAL A 115 -6.09 -8.35 18.94
CA VAL A 115 -4.75 -8.85 19.27
C VAL A 115 -3.73 -8.26 18.30
N ALA A 116 -2.88 -7.35 18.78
CA ALA A 116 -1.86 -6.63 18.04
C ALA A 116 -0.52 -6.64 18.81
N GLU A 117 0.55 -6.28 18.12
CA GLU A 117 1.85 -6.00 18.72
C GLU A 117 1.95 -4.50 19.01
N VAL A 118 2.34 -4.15 20.23
CA VAL A 118 2.56 -2.77 20.67
C VAL A 118 4.01 -2.67 21.12
N ASN A 119 4.78 -1.89 20.38
CA ASN A 119 6.16 -1.58 20.66
C ASN A 119 6.21 -0.17 21.25
N ALA A 120 6.62 -0.07 22.51
CA ALA A 120 6.78 1.19 23.22
C ALA A 120 8.28 1.51 23.35
N SER A 121 8.66 2.77 23.12
CA SER A 121 10.04 3.21 23.23
C SER A 121 10.19 4.62 23.79
N ALA A 122 11.21 4.80 24.62
CA ALA A 122 11.59 6.10 25.20
C ALA A 122 13.08 6.09 25.53
N ASP A 123 13.79 7.15 25.16
CA ASP A 123 15.23 7.37 25.44
C ASP A 123 16.15 6.14 25.19
N GLY A 124 15.94 5.46 24.06
CA GLY A 124 16.70 4.26 23.69
C GLY A 124 16.31 2.97 24.40
N LEU A 125 15.33 2.99 25.32
CA LEU A 125 14.68 1.80 25.86
C LEU A 125 13.52 1.37 24.97
N PHE A 126 13.31 0.05 24.87
CA PHE A 126 12.31 -0.56 24.00
C PHE A 126 11.62 -1.72 24.71
N VAL A 127 10.30 -1.77 24.65
CA VAL A 127 9.48 -2.84 25.20
C VAL A 127 8.43 -3.23 24.17
N SER A 128 8.37 -4.53 23.85
CA SER A 128 7.35 -5.09 22.97
C SER A 128 6.36 -5.92 23.79
N LYS A 129 5.06 -5.67 23.62
CA LYS A 129 3.99 -6.48 24.20
C LYS A 129 2.99 -6.86 23.14
N ARG A 130 2.54 -8.10 23.19
CA ARG A 130 1.36 -8.55 22.45
C ARG A 130 0.14 -8.27 23.31
N THR A 131 -0.85 -7.58 22.77
CA THR A 131 -2.06 -7.26 23.52
C THR A 131 -2.89 -8.52 23.79
N GLU A 132 -3.43 -8.66 24.99
CA GLU A 132 -4.40 -9.69 25.32
C GLU A 132 -5.81 -9.08 25.31
N LYS A 133 -6.74 -9.66 24.54
CA LYS A 133 -8.08 -9.08 24.34
C LYS A 133 -8.03 -7.60 23.93
N GLY A 134 -7.01 -7.20 23.16
CA GLY A 134 -6.78 -5.82 22.72
C GLY A 134 -6.22 -4.87 23.76
N PHE A 135 -5.72 -5.37 24.90
CA PHE A 135 -5.18 -4.54 25.95
C PHE A 135 -3.68 -4.82 26.20
N ALA A 136 -2.90 -3.77 26.43
CA ALA A 136 -1.51 -3.84 26.89
C ALA A 136 -1.23 -2.74 27.91
N ILE A 137 -0.44 -3.06 28.94
CA ILE A 137 0.01 -2.11 29.97
C ILE A 137 1.51 -1.89 29.80
N PHE A 138 1.99 -0.66 29.91
CA PHE A 138 3.41 -0.34 29.95
C PHE A 138 3.73 0.48 31.19
N ASN A 139 4.85 0.17 31.83
CA ASN A 139 5.36 0.94 32.96
C ASN A 139 6.49 1.84 32.48
N THR A 140 6.40 3.13 32.77
CA THR A 140 7.36 4.12 32.28
C THR A 140 7.61 5.25 33.28
N SER A 141 8.86 5.71 33.36
CA SER A 141 9.24 6.92 34.10
C SER A 141 9.44 8.13 33.19
N PHE A 142 9.23 7.97 31.88
CA PHE A 142 9.40 9.05 30.89
C PHE A 142 8.10 9.81 30.68
N GLU A 143 8.23 11.13 30.47
CA GLU A 143 7.10 12.00 30.16
C GLU A 143 6.58 11.81 28.74
N GLU A 144 7.42 11.34 27.80
CA GLU A 144 7.04 11.04 26.43
C GLU A 144 7.41 9.61 26.05
N VAL A 145 6.45 8.87 25.49
CA VAL A 145 6.65 7.51 24.96
C VAL A 145 6.17 7.44 23.52
N GLN A 146 7.00 6.88 22.64
CA GLN A 146 6.57 6.54 21.28
C GLN A 146 5.96 5.14 21.27
N LEU A 147 4.76 5.02 20.73
CA LEU A 147 4.07 3.76 20.50
C LEU A 147 4.03 3.45 19.00
N ARG A 148 4.51 2.26 18.64
CA ARG A 148 4.37 1.66 17.32
C ARG A 148 3.47 0.43 17.43
N ILE A 149 2.30 0.50 16.81
CA ILE A 149 1.25 -0.51 16.92
C ILE A 149 1.04 -1.16 15.56
N SER A 150 1.23 -2.48 15.52
CA SER A 150 1.19 -3.25 14.28
C SER A 150 0.36 -4.51 14.42
N LYS A 151 -0.39 -4.83 13.36
CA LYS A 151 -1.13 -6.07 13.21
C LYS A 151 -1.20 -6.42 11.73
N GLU A 152 -0.97 -7.68 11.38
CA GLU A 152 -1.12 -8.16 10.00
C GLU A 152 -2.53 -7.88 9.47
N GLY A 153 -2.63 -7.39 8.24
CA GLY A 153 -3.89 -6.95 7.63
C GLY A 153 -4.35 -5.54 8.02
N TYR A 154 -3.61 -4.83 8.88
CA TYR A 154 -3.95 -3.47 9.32
C TYR A 154 -2.82 -2.48 9.01
N VAL A 155 -3.19 -1.21 8.85
CA VAL A 155 -2.25 -0.10 8.70
C VAL A 155 -1.57 0.14 10.04
N GLU A 156 -0.23 0.14 10.02
CA GLU A 156 0.58 0.46 11.20
C GLU A 156 0.32 1.88 11.70
N LYS A 157 0.32 2.04 13.02
CA LYS A 157 0.11 3.34 13.67
C LYS A 157 1.27 3.68 14.59
N ILE A 158 1.80 4.89 14.42
CA ILE A 158 2.86 5.45 15.25
C ILE A 158 2.32 6.69 15.96
N LEU A 159 2.51 6.76 17.27
CA LEU A 159 1.97 7.82 18.14
C LEU A 159 3.04 8.28 19.13
N SER A 160 3.17 9.60 19.32
CA SER A 160 3.85 10.17 20.48
C SER A 160 2.83 10.40 21.59
N VAL A 161 3.12 9.90 22.78
CA VAL A 161 2.24 9.93 23.94
C VAL A 161 2.90 10.72 25.05
N ASN A 162 2.23 11.76 25.53
CA ASN A 162 2.60 12.42 26.78
C ASN A 162 2.00 11.63 27.96
N VAL A 163 2.86 11.10 28.80
CA VAL A 163 2.50 10.30 29.97
C VAL A 163 2.24 11.24 31.16
N THR A 164 1.03 11.76 31.23
CA THR A 164 0.48 12.34 32.48
C THR A 164 0.04 11.22 33.43
N GLU A 165 -0.42 11.53 34.65
CA GLU A 165 -0.87 10.52 35.62
C GLU A 165 -1.78 9.44 35.00
N ASN A 166 -1.21 8.26 34.74
CA ASN A 166 -1.82 7.04 34.21
C ASN A 166 -2.74 7.22 32.98
N PRO A 167 -2.21 7.46 31.77
CA PRO A 167 -3.03 7.72 30.59
C PRO A 167 -3.70 6.43 30.09
N GLU A 168 -4.98 6.54 29.72
CA GLU A 168 -5.68 5.54 28.92
C GLU A 168 -5.70 5.95 27.45
N ILE A 169 -5.13 5.10 26.60
CA ILE A 169 -5.02 5.34 25.17
C ILE A 169 -5.80 4.30 24.43
N LYS A 170 -6.73 4.77 23.60
CA LYS A 170 -7.49 3.93 22.70
C LYS A 170 -7.05 4.17 21.26
N VAL A 171 -6.59 3.12 20.60
CA VAL A 171 -6.08 3.18 19.23
C VAL A 171 -6.93 2.30 18.32
N ALA A 172 -7.62 2.93 17.38
CA ALA A 172 -8.24 2.23 16.26
C ALA A 172 -7.19 1.98 15.16
N LEU A 173 -7.07 0.73 14.75
CA LEU A 173 -6.35 0.30 13.55
C LEU A 173 -7.34 0.10 12.40
N LEU A 174 -6.96 0.57 11.22
CA LEU A 174 -7.76 0.42 10.00
C LEU A 174 -7.20 -0.70 9.13
N GLU A 175 -8.09 -1.44 8.46
CA GLU A 175 -7.70 -2.56 7.59
C GLU A 175 -7.00 -2.07 6.33
N LYS A 176 -6.05 -2.87 5.86
CA LYS A 176 -5.42 -2.72 4.54
C LYS A 176 -6.41 -3.20 3.47
N LYS A 177 -7.30 -2.32 3.06
CA LYS A 177 -8.32 -2.62 2.04
C LYS A 177 -8.38 -1.51 1.01
N VAL A 178 -8.67 -1.90 -0.23
CA VAL A 178 -8.96 -0.96 -1.31
C VAL A 178 -10.47 -0.81 -1.42
N THR A 179 -10.98 0.41 -1.25
CA THR A 179 -12.39 0.72 -1.47
C THR A 179 -12.58 1.23 -2.90
N PHE A 180 -13.35 0.54 -3.72
CA PHE A 180 -13.78 1.04 -5.03
C PHE A 180 -15.14 1.73 -4.88
N TYR A 181 -15.23 3.00 -5.29
CA TYR A 181 -16.48 3.74 -5.33
C TYR A 181 -16.74 4.24 -6.76
N LEU A 182 -17.77 3.69 -7.39
CA LEU A 182 -17.94 3.72 -8.85
C LEU A 182 -19.25 4.42 -9.25
N GLY A 183 -19.24 5.25 -10.29
CA GLY A 183 -20.47 5.88 -10.80
C GLY A 183 -21.27 4.95 -11.70
N ASN A 184 -20.67 4.55 -12.81
CA ASN A 184 -21.09 3.45 -13.66
C ASN A 184 -19.83 2.69 -14.09
N SER A 185 -19.80 1.37 -14.06
CA SER A 185 -18.58 0.67 -14.47
C SER A 185 -18.87 -0.74 -14.96
N GLU A 186 -18.37 -1.05 -16.15
CA GLU A 186 -18.30 -2.42 -16.67
C GLU A 186 -17.45 -3.34 -15.79
N ASN A 187 -16.53 -2.77 -14.99
CA ASN A 187 -15.68 -3.52 -14.07
C ASN A 187 -16.39 -3.89 -12.75
N TYR A 188 -17.60 -3.35 -12.47
CA TYR A 188 -18.26 -3.52 -11.17
C TYR A 188 -18.45 -4.99 -10.78
N GLN A 189 -19.05 -5.79 -11.66
CA GLN A 189 -19.35 -7.19 -11.32
C GLN A 189 -18.08 -8.00 -11.07
N THR A 190 -17.05 -7.82 -11.91
CA THR A 190 -15.76 -8.49 -11.73
C THR A 190 -15.08 -8.07 -10.42
N LEU A 191 -15.19 -6.80 -10.03
CA LEU A 191 -14.67 -6.34 -8.74
C LEU A 191 -15.47 -6.93 -7.56
N LYS A 192 -16.79 -7.09 -7.66
CA LYS A 192 -17.59 -7.80 -6.64
C LYS A 192 -17.18 -9.26 -6.50
N ASP A 193 -16.85 -9.92 -7.61
CA ASP A 193 -16.34 -11.29 -7.57
C ASP A 193 -14.99 -11.35 -6.82
N ILE A 194 -14.08 -10.41 -7.12
CA ILE A 194 -12.79 -10.27 -6.42
C ILE A 194 -12.98 -9.95 -4.92
N GLU A 195 -13.93 -9.08 -4.58
CA GLU A 195 -14.30 -8.78 -3.18
C GLU A 195 -14.69 -10.05 -2.43
N ASN A 196 -15.59 -10.85 -3.00
CA ASN A 196 -16.10 -12.07 -2.37
C ASN A 196 -15.01 -13.13 -2.17
N GLU A 197 -14.04 -13.20 -3.08
CA GLU A 197 -12.99 -14.21 -3.05
C GLU A 197 -11.79 -13.84 -2.16
N THR A 198 -11.41 -12.56 -2.17
CA THR A 198 -10.16 -12.11 -1.55
C THR A 198 -10.38 -11.40 -0.22
N GLY A 199 -11.53 -10.74 -0.04
CA GLY A 199 -11.79 -9.83 1.08
C GLY A 199 -10.85 -8.62 1.14
N ALA A 200 -9.96 -8.43 0.15
CA ALA A 200 -8.95 -7.37 0.13
C ALA A 200 -9.50 -6.04 -0.40
N VAL A 201 -10.71 -6.06 -0.94
CA VAL A 201 -11.38 -4.90 -1.52
C VAL A 201 -12.82 -4.83 -1.05
N GLU A 202 -13.40 -3.65 -1.13
CA GLU A 202 -14.82 -3.41 -0.92
C GLU A 202 -15.32 -2.56 -2.08
N VAL A 203 -16.43 -2.94 -2.70
CA VAL A 203 -16.88 -2.32 -3.95
C VAL A 203 -18.28 -1.79 -3.78
N PHE A 204 -18.42 -0.51 -4.07
CA PHE A 204 -19.63 0.28 -3.91
C PHE A 204 -19.91 1.09 -5.18
N MET A 205 -21.17 1.43 -5.36
CA MET A 205 -21.67 2.29 -6.42
C MET A 205 -22.18 3.61 -5.85
N VAL A 206 -22.32 4.62 -6.71
CA VAL A 206 -23.02 5.86 -6.36
C VAL A 206 -24.43 5.53 -5.89
N GLY A 207 -24.77 6.01 -4.68
CA GLY A 207 -26.03 5.72 -4.00
C GLY A 207 -25.90 4.74 -2.84
N ASP A 208 -24.81 3.98 -2.77
CA ASP A 208 -24.54 3.13 -1.60
C ASP A 208 -24.14 3.98 -0.39
N GLU A 209 -24.59 3.56 0.79
CA GLU A 209 -24.19 4.16 2.06
C GLU A 209 -22.80 3.64 2.45
N VAL A 210 -21.82 4.55 2.47
CA VAL A 210 -20.42 4.22 2.75
C VAL A 210 -19.87 5.12 3.86
N ASP A 211 -19.30 4.50 4.89
CA ASP A 211 -18.48 5.18 5.88
C ASP A 211 -17.07 5.42 5.31
N PHE A 212 -16.87 6.60 4.73
CA PHE A 212 -15.58 7.00 4.17
C PHE A 212 -14.55 7.39 5.22
N GLU A 213 -14.94 7.68 6.46
CA GLU A 213 -14.01 8.12 7.51
C GLU A 213 -13.04 7.00 7.92
N ASN A 214 -13.54 5.77 7.92
CA ASN A 214 -12.79 4.57 8.32
C ASN A 214 -12.18 3.79 7.16
N LYS A 215 -11.92 4.44 6.01
CA LYS A 215 -11.23 3.83 4.86
C LYS A 215 -9.76 4.22 4.81
N THR A 216 -8.95 3.39 4.15
CA THR A 216 -7.50 3.58 4.05
C THR A 216 -7.05 4.00 2.64
N LEU A 217 -7.57 3.34 1.61
CA LEU A 217 -7.37 3.69 0.21
C LEU A 217 -8.71 3.65 -0.53
N ILE A 218 -9.07 4.72 -1.24
CA ILE A 218 -10.30 4.80 -2.02
C ILE A 218 -9.96 5.07 -3.49
N PHE A 219 -10.41 4.18 -4.37
CA PHE A 219 -10.36 4.32 -5.81
C PHE A 219 -11.72 4.80 -6.33
N LEU A 220 -11.72 6.02 -6.84
CA LEU A 220 -12.89 6.71 -7.38
C LEU A 220 -12.84 6.63 -8.91
N ALA A 221 -13.89 6.12 -9.56
CA ALA A 221 -13.94 6.06 -11.01
C ALA A 221 -15.33 6.33 -11.58
N ASN A 222 -15.34 7.00 -12.74
CA ASN A 222 -16.56 7.38 -13.46
C ASN A 222 -17.53 8.21 -12.60
N LEU A 223 -16.96 9.07 -11.74
CA LEU A 223 -17.69 10.02 -10.90
C LEU A 223 -17.58 11.41 -11.48
N ASN A 224 -18.59 12.25 -11.20
CA ASN A 224 -18.47 13.67 -11.45
C ASN A 224 -17.57 14.33 -10.38
N GLN A 225 -17.03 15.50 -10.70
CA GLN A 225 -16.09 16.21 -9.82
C GLN A 225 -16.70 16.54 -8.46
N SER A 226 -17.99 16.92 -8.39
CA SER A 226 -18.67 17.27 -7.14
C SER A 226 -18.69 16.11 -6.14
N ILE A 227 -18.93 14.88 -6.60
CA ILE A 227 -18.92 13.68 -5.74
C ILE A 227 -17.50 13.41 -5.24
N CYS A 228 -16.49 13.55 -6.09
CA CYS A 228 -15.09 13.38 -5.68
C CYS A 228 -14.70 14.38 -4.58
N GLU A 229 -15.10 15.65 -4.72
CA GLU A 229 -14.83 16.70 -3.73
C GLU A 229 -15.57 16.45 -2.41
N GLU A 230 -16.81 15.98 -2.46
CA GLU A 230 -17.57 15.60 -1.26
C GLU A 230 -16.87 14.47 -0.48
N ILE A 231 -16.46 13.41 -1.18
CA ILE A 231 -15.75 12.27 -0.56
C ILE A 231 -14.42 12.75 0.03
N ALA A 232 -13.67 13.60 -0.68
CA ALA A 232 -12.43 14.17 -0.19
C ALA A 232 -12.61 14.99 1.09
N GLY A 233 -13.74 15.68 1.26
CA GLY A 233 -14.06 16.39 2.49
C GLY A 233 -14.45 15.49 3.67
N ARG A 234 -14.75 14.21 3.43
CA ARG A 234 -15.28 13.25 4.42
C ARG A 234 -14.29 12.16 4.84
N THR A 235 -13.09 12.15 4.29
CA THR A 235 -12.12 11.06 4.51
C THR A 235 -10.70 11.56 4.72
N LYS A 236 -9.92 10.74 5.42
CA LYS A 236 -8.46 10.87 5.53
C LYS A 236 -7.73 9.80 4.71
N ALA A 237 -8.47 8.97 3.98
CA ALA A 237 -7.93 7.94 3.12
C ALA A 237 -7.09 8.54 2.00
N THR A 238 -6.17 7.74 1.46
CA THR A 238 -5.54 8.07 0.19
C THR A 238 -6.58 7.95 -0.92
N LEU A 239 -6.68 8.96 -1.79
CA LEU A 239 -7.63 8.97 -2.90
C LEU A 239 -6.92 8.77 -4.24
N ILE A 240 -7.48 7.88 -5.05
CA ILE A 240 -7.15 7.74 -6.46
C ILE A 240 -8.40 8.13 -7.25
N ALA A 241 -8.38 9.33 -7.82
CA ALA A 241 -9.47 9.79 -8.70
C ALA A 241 -9.11 9.48 -10.16
N PHE A 242 -9.74 8.44 -10.70
CA PHE A 242 -9.59 8.04 -12.10
C PHE A 242 -10.54 8.84 -13.00
N ASN A 243 -9.96 9.55 -13.98
CA ASN A 243 -10.70 10.29 -14.99
C ASN A 243 -10.71 9.49 -16.31
N ALA A 244 -11.88 9.27 -16.91
CA ALA A 244 -11.97 8.48 -18.15
C ALA A 244 -11.32 9.17 -19.37
N SER A 245 -11.15 10.48 -19.37
CA SER A 245 -10.52 11.22 -20.48
C SER A 245 -9.00 11.28 -20.36
N THR A 246 -8.47 11.37 -19.13
CA THR A 246 -7.02 11.57 -18.90
C THR A 246 -6.34 10.42 -18.17
N GLY A 247 -7.10 9.42 -17.71
CA GLY A 247 -6.63 8.35 -16.85
C GLY A 247 -6.23 8.84 -15.46
N TYR A 248 -5.26 8.13 -14.87
CA TYR A 248 -4.55 8.51 -13.66
C TYR A 248 -3.03 8.60 -13.96
N ASN A 249 -2.29 9.41 -13.19
CA ASN A 249 -0.86 9.66 -13.45
C ASN A 249 0.00 8.38 -13.47
N ASP A 250 -0.45 7.32 -12.81
CA ASP A 250 0.16 6.00 -12.92
C ASP A 250 -0.36 5.24 -14.14
N THR A 251 0.54 5.01 -15.11
CA THR A 251 0.23 4.32 -16.35
C THR A 251 -0.21 2.88 -16.13
N ASN A 252 0.30 2.17 -15.12
CA ASN A 252 -0.11 0.79 -14.85
C ASN A 252 -1.54 0.74 -14.31
N ILE A 253 -1.86 1.60 -13.34
CA ILE A 253 -3.24 1.71 -12.81
C ILE A 253 -4.20 2.03 -13.95
N THR A 254 -3.83 2.99 -14.81
CA THR A 254 -4.63 3.37 -15.98
C THR A 254 -4.86 2.19 -16.92
N LYS A 255 -3.80 1.45 -17.27
CA LYS A 255 -3.90 0.31 -18.18
C LYS A 255 -4.69 -0.86 -17.58
N TYR A 256 -4.47 -1.23 -16.32
CA TYR A 256 -5.27 -2.29 -15.70
C TYR A 256 -6.76 -1.93 -15.68
N TRP A 257 -7.08 -0.70 -15.28
CA TRP A 257 -8.46 -0.24 -15.21
C TRP A 257 -9.15 -0.24 -16.58
N ILE A 258 -8.46 0.32 -17.59
CA ILE A 258 -9.01 0.44 -18.94
C ILE A 258 -9.11 -0.92 -19.63
N TYR A 259 -8.03 -1.71 -19.64
CA TYR A 259 -8.05 -3.04 -20.26
C TYR A 259 -9.09 -3.95 -19.60
N GLY A 260 -9.29 -3.79 -18.29
CA GLY A 260 -10.33 -4.48 -17.54
C GLY A 260 -10.19 -5.99 -17.62
N GLY A 261 -11.29 -6.69 -17.35
CA GLY A 261 -11.26 -8.14 -17.22
C GLY A 261 -10.60 -8.59 -15.91
N ARG A 262 -10.91 -9.82 -15.53
CA ARG A 262 -10.60 -10.36 -14.21
C ARG A 262 -9.12 -10.30 -13.86
N ASP A 263 -8.25 -10.78 -14.75
CA ASP A 263 -6.82 -10.85 -14.48
C ASP A 263 -6.20 -9.46 -14.30
N ASN A 264 -6.55 -8.47 -15.12
CA ASN A 264 -6.04 -7.12 -14.95
C ASN A 264 -6.55 -6.48 -13.66
N LEU A 265 -7.84 -6.64 -13.34
CA LEU A 265 -8.40 -6.04 -12.13
C LEU A 265 -7.83 -6.67 -10.86
N LEU A 266 -7.62 -7.99 -10.84
CA LEU A 266 -6.95 -8.66 -9.72
C LEU A 266 -5.49 -8.21 -9.57
N ASN A 267 -4.74 -8.10 -10.68
CA ASN A 267 -3.38 -7.57 -10.64
C ASN A 267 -3.34 -6.09 -10.23
N MET A 268 -4.35 -5.30 -10.59
CA MET A 268 -4.49 -3.93 -10.11
C MET A 268 -4.65 -3.87 -8.60
N VAL A 269 -5.51 -4.72 -8.03
CA VAL A 269 -5.71 -4.81 -6.58
C VAL A 269 -4.40 -5.16 -5.88
N ASN A 270 -3.69 -6.19 -6.36
CA ASN A 270 -2.38 -6.57 -5.82
C ASN A 270 -1.36 -5.42 -5.96
N TYR A 271 -1.35 -4.73 -7.09
CA TYR A 271 -0.49 -3.57 -7.32
C TYR A 271 -0.79 -2.44 -6.32
N LEU A 272 -2.06 -2.13 -6.07
CA LEU A 272 -2.47 -1.10 -5.12
C LEU A 272 -2.09 -1.47 -3.69
N LEU A 273 -2.35 -2.72 -3.28
CA LEU A 273 -1.96 -3.22 -1.96
C LEU A 273 -0.44 -3.13 -1.75
N ALA A 274 0.34 -3.56 -2.74
CA ALA A 274 1.80 -3.49 -2.68
C ALA A 274 2.30 -2.03 -2.62
N LYS A 275 1.74 -1.16 -3.47
CA LYS A 275 2.16 0.23 -3.62
C LYS A 275 1.83 1.09 -2.40
N PHE A 276 0.65 0.93 -1.81
CA PHE A 276 0.15 1.81 -0.75
C PHE A 276 0.29 1.23 0.66
N PHE A 277 0.33 -0.10 0.79
CA PHE A 277 0.43 -0.77 2.10
C PHE A 277 1.73 -1.56 2.30
N GLY A 278 2.61 -1.59 1.30
CA GLY A 278 3.88 -2.31 1.36
C GLY A 278 3.72 -3.84 1.36
N ASP A 279 2.55 -4.33 0.94
CA ASP A 279 2.28 -5.76 0.91
C ASP A 279 3.13 -6.45 -0.16
N LYS A 280 3.59 -7.68 0.11
CA LYS A 280 4.46 -8.45 -0.80
C LYS A 280 3.67 -9.18 -1.89
N ALA A 281 2.57 -8.60 -2.35
CA ALA A 281 1.74 -9.21 -3.39
C ALA A 281 2.48 -9.23 -4.72
N SER A 282 2.48 -10.38 -5.40
CA SER A 282 2.96 -10.49 -6.78
C SER A 282 1.87 -9.98 -7.73
N PHE A 283 2.27 -9.24 -8.75
CA PHE A 283 1.39 -8.76 -9.82
C PHE A 283 2.09 -8.82 -11.17
N ASP A 284 1.35 -9.22 -12.21
CA ASP A 284 1.79 -9.22 -13.60
C ASP A 284 1.53 -7.86 -14.25
N ALA A 285 2.36 -7.42 -15.19
CA ALA A 285 2.11 -6.21 -15.98
C ALA A 285 0.73 -6.23 -16.69
N PRO A 286 0.11 -5.06 -16.95
CA PRO A 286 -1.20 -4.99 -17.62
C PRO A 286 -1.20 -5.72 -18.96
N LYS A 287 -2.18 -6.61 -19.16
CA LYS A 287 -2.34 -7.41 -20.37
C LYS A 287 -3.43 -6.81 -21.25
N VAL A 288 -3.07 -6.49 -22.48
CA VAL A 288 -4.03 -6.05 -23.49
C VAL A 288 -5.01 -7.20 -23.79
N PRO A 289 -6.32 -6.94 -23.94
CA PRO A 289 -7.29 -7.97 -24.29
C PRO A 289 -6.91 -8.72 -25.59
N GLU A 290 -7.10 -10.05 -25.63
CA GLU A 290 -6.68 -10.87 -26.78
C GLU A 290 -7.63 -10.75 -27.99
N ASN A 291 -8.94 -10.62 -27.75
CA ASN A 291 -9.98 -10.67 -28.79
C ASN A 291 -10.34 -9.28 -29.34
N ARG A 292 -9.35 -8.54 -29.81
CA ARG A 292 -9.53 -7.18 -30.34
C ARG A 292 -9.82 -7.17 -31.82
N SER A 293 -10.54 -6.14 -32.28
CA SER A 293 -10.78 -5.96 -33.71
C SER A 293 -9.50 -5.52 -34.41
N LYS A 294 -9.11 -6.19 -35.49
CA LYS A 294 -7.91 -5.87 -36.25
C LYS A 294 -8.19 -4.80 -37.30
N MET A 295 -7.35 -3.77 -37.35
CA MET A 295 -7.37 -2.71 -38.35
C MET A 295 -5.97 -2.56 -38.98
N ILE A 296 -5.90 -2.34 -40.30
CA ILE A 296 -4.66 -2.03 -40.99
C ILE A 296 -4.75 -0.71 -41.76
N PHE A 297 -3.71 0.10 -41.65
CA PHE A 297 -3.48 1.29 -42.48
C PHE A 297 -2.48 0.96 -43.57
N ILE A 298 -2.86 1.12 -44.83
CA ILE A 298 -1.98 1.02 -45.99
C ILE A 298 -1.78 2.42 -46.55
N LEU A 299 -0.52 2.86 -46.60
CA LEU A 299 -0.15 4.21 -47.00
C LEU A 299 1.31 4.29 -47.45
N ASP A 300 1.66 5.41 -48.09
CA ASP A 300 3.04 5.73 -48.43
C ASP A 300 3.94 5.70 -47.18
N ARG A 301 5.12 5.07 -47.28
CA ARG A 301 6.08 4.91 -46.17
C ARG A 301 6.56 6.26 -45.61
N ASP A 302 6.60 7.30 -46.41
CA ASP A 302 7.02 8.65 -46.01
C ASP A 302 5.83 9.51 -45.53
N SER A 303 4.65 8.90 -45.37
CA SER A 303 3.48 9.61 -44.86
C SER A 303 3.70 10.12 -43.44
N LYS A 304 3.50 11.42 -43.27
CA LYS A 304 3.49 12.11 -41.96
C LYS A 304 2.40 11.61 -41.01
N GLN A 305 1.45 10.79 -41.50
CA GLN A 305 0.41 10.19 -40.67
C GLN A 305 0.91 8.98 -39.87
N ILE A 306 1.98 8.30 -40.28
CA ILE A 306 2.46 7.08 -39.58
C ILE A 306 2.76 7.34 -38.09
N PRO A 307 3.50 8.40 -37.70
CA PRO A 307 3.74 8.69 -36.29
C PRO A 307 2.46 9.01 -35.51
N LEU A 308 1.50 9.68 -36.14
CA LEU A 308 0.21 10.02 -35.53
C LEU A 308 -0.65 8.78 -35.30
N ILE A 309 -0.71 7.87 -36.27
CA ILE A 309 -1.42 6.60 -36.15
C ILE A 309 -0.79 5.73 -35.05
N ARG A 310 0.54 5.66 -34.98
CA ARG A 310 1.24 4.95 -33.90
C ARG A 310 0.96 5.54 -32.53
N SER A 311 1.01 6.88 -32.42
CA SER A 311 0.73 7.58 -31.17
C SER A 311 -0.71 7.39 -30.71
N ALA A 312 -1.68 7.49 -31.63
CA ALA A 312 -3.08 7.22 -31.33
C ALA A 312 -3.28 5.75 -30.95
N GLY A 313 -2.65 4.82 -31.68
CA GLY A 313 -2.74 3.39 -31.41
C GLY A 313 -2.17 2.95 -30.05
N ALA A 314 -1.33 3.77 -29.43
CA ALA A 314 -0.79 3.54 -28.09
C ALA A 314 -1.70 4.08 -26.97
N ASP A 315 -2.81 4.76 -27.30
CA ASP A 315 -3.81 5.17 -26.33
C ASP A 315 -4.46 3.91 -25.70
N PRO A 316 -4.54 3.77 -24.37
CA PRO A 316 -5.07 2.57 -23.74
C PRO A 316 -6.51 2.21 -24.14
N TYR A 317 -7.37 3.20 -24.46
CA TYR A 317 -8.72 2.95 -24.95
C TYR A 317 -8.70 2.41 -26.38
N ILE A 318 -7.75 2.85 -27.20
CA ILE A 318 -7.55 2.28 -28.54
C ILE A 318 -6.94 0.89 -28.42
N GLU A 319 -5.86 0.71 -27.65
CA GLU A 319 -5.22 -0.59 -27.43
C GLU A 319 -6.19 -1.62 -26.85
N LYS A 320 -7.13 -1.23 -25.98
CA LYS A 320 -8.16 -2.12 -25.43
C LYS A 320 -9.03 -2.74 -26.51
N ASN A 321 -9.40 -1.96 -27.53
CA ASN A 321 -10.47 -2.31 -28.46
C ASN A 321 -9.93 -2.74 -29.84
N LEU A 322 -8.80 -2.18 -30.26
CA LEU A 322 -8.26 -2.28 -31.60
C LEU A 322 -6.82 -2.75 -31.60
N GLU A 323 -6.52 -3.67 -32.52
CA GLU A 323 -5.16 -4.00 -32.92
C GLU A 323 -4.85 -3.26 -34.23
N ILE A 324 -3.93 -2.29 -34.15
CA ILE A 324 -3.59 -1.43 -35.29
C ILE A 324 -2.28 -1.89 -35.94
N SER A 325 -2.37 -2.27 -37.20
CA SER A 325 -1.24 -2.55 -38.09
C SER A 325 -1.01 -1.39 -39.06
N ILE A 326 0.24 -1.15 -39.44
CA ILE A 326 0.61 -0.14 -40.42
C ILE A 326 1.49 -0.79 -41.49
N LEU A 327 1.05 -0.71 -42.75
CA LEU A 327 1.82 -1.09 -43.93
C LEU A 327 2.21 0.18 -44.69
N GLY A 328 3.46 0.61 -44.49
CA GLY A 328 4.08 1.72 -45.21
C GLY A 328 4.86 1.23 -46.43
N TYR A 329 4.40 1.53 -47.64
CA TYR A 329 5.06 1.07 -48.88
C TYR A 329 5.84 2.19 -49.58
N MET A 330 6.96 1.85 -50.24
CA MET A 330 7.76 2.80 -51.03
C MET A 330 7.25 2.96 -52.46
N ASP A 331 6.90 1.85 -53.09
CA ASP A 331 6.36 1.80 -54.44
C ASP A 331 5.45 0.57 -54.61
N HIS A 332 4.88 0.39 -55.80
CA HIS A 332 3.94 -0.70 -56.09
C HIS A 332 4.58 -2.10 -56.04
N ASN A 333 5.89 -2.23 -56.30
CA ASN A 333 6.57 -3.52 -56.21
C ASN A 333 6.83 -3.89 -54.73
N ASP A 334 7.25 -2.93 -53.92
CA ASP A 334 7.39 -3.09 -52.45
C ASP A 334 6.04 -3.45 -51.80
N LEU A 335 4.95 -2.81 -52.24
CA LEU A 335 3.59 -3.13 -51.81
C LEU A 335 3.19 -4.56 -52.18
N ALA A 336 3.40 -4.96 -53.45
CA ALA A 336 3.09 -6.31 -53.93
C ALA A 336 3.85 -7.39 -53.14
N GLU A 337 5.13 -7.16 -52.83
CA GLU A 337 5.91 -8.10 -52.03
C GLU A 337 5.41 -8.17 -50.59
N SER A 338 5.15 -7.02 -49.96
CA SER A 338 4.66 -6.96 -48.58
C SER A 338 3.33 -7.69 -48.40
N LEU A 339 2.41 -7.53 -49.36
CA LEU A 339 1.09 -8.15 -49.33
C LEU A 339 1.12 -9.68 -49.43
N LYS A 340 2.21 -10.31 -49.90
CA LYS A 340 2.35 -11.78 -49.89
C LYS A 340 2.43 -12.36 -48.48
N SER A 341 2.89 -11.56 -47.52
CA SER A 341 3.08 -11.97 -46.13
C SER A 341 1.92 -11.58 -45.20
N ILE A 342 0.93 -10.84 -45.72
CA ILE A 342 -0.16 -10.27 -44.92
C ILE A 342 -1.48 -10.90 -45.34
N ASN A 343 -2.17 -11.52 -44.38
CA ASN A 343 -3.54 -11.99 -44.60
C ASN A 343 -4.55 -10.86 -44.36
N LEU A 344 -4.91 -10.13 -45.41
CA LEU A 344 -5.86 -9.01 -45.32
C LEU A 344 -7.27 -9.43 -44.87
N SER A 345 -7.63 -10.72 -44.96
CA SER A 345 -8.94 -11.20 -44.53
C SER A 345 -9.12 -11.26 -43.00
N GLU A 346 -8.04 -11.18 -42.23
CA GLU A 346 -8.09 -11.12 -40.75
C GLU A 346 -8.48 -9.75 -40.22
N TYR A 347 -8.43 -8.71 -41.06
CA TYR A 347 -8.74 -7.35 -40.67
C TYR A 347 -10.22 -7.06 -40.86
N SER A 348 -10.84 -6.47 -39.84
CA SER A 348 -12.22 -5.99 -39.93
C SER A 348 -12.32 -4.68 -40.73
N VAL A 349 -11.24 -3.89 -40.70
CA VAL A 349 -11.14 -2.61 -41.40
C VAL A 349 -9.77 -2.43 -42.06
N ILE A 350 -9.79 -2.00 -43.33
CA ILE A 350 -8.60 -1.64 -44.11
C ILE A 350 -8.73 -0.15 -44.48
N PHE A 351 -7.79 0.66 -44.01
CA PHE A 351 -7.69 2.07 -44.33
C PHE A 351 -6.66 2.31 -45.43
N LEU A 352 -7.07 2.94 -46.51
CA LEU A 352 -6.25 3.32 -47.65
C LEU A 352 -6.05 4.84 -47.65
N TYR A 353 -4.82 5.32 -47.52
CA TYR A 353 -4.52 6.74 -47.46
C TYR A 353 -3.50 7.17 -48.52
N MET A 354 -3.89 8.16 -49.36
CA MET A 354 -3.06 8.72 -50.43
C MET A 354 -2.45 7.66 -51.36
N ILE A 355 -3.25 6.71 -51.82
CA ILE A 355 -2.79 5.60 -52.67
C ILE A 355 -2.62 6.03 -54.13
N SER A 356 -1.42 5.82 -54.68
CA SER A 356 -1.09 6.10 -56.08
C SER A 356 -1.77 5.12 -57.06
N TYR A 357 -1.94 5.52 -58.32
CA TYR A 357 -2.55 4.64 -59.33
C TYR A 357 -1.84 3.27 -59.49
N PRO A 358 -0.49 3.19 -59.56
CA PRO A 358 0.20 1.89 -59.62
C PRO A 358 -0.03 1.03 -58.38
N ALA A 359 -0.12 1.63 -57.20
CA ALA A 359 -0.42 0.89 -55.96
C ALA A 359 -1.87 0.37 -55.94
N GLN A 360 -2.83 1.14 -56.47
CA GLN A 360 -4.21 0.67 -56.63
C GLN A 360 -4.30 -0.54 -57.58
N ASP A 361 -3.46 -0.58 -58.63
CA ASP A 361 -3.41 -1.69 -59.57
C ASP A 361 -3.02 -3.01 -58.90
N VAL A 362 -2.11 -2.95 -57.93
CA VAL A 362 -1.74 -4.10 -57.08
C VAL A 362 -2.86 -4.44 -56.10
N LEU A 363 -3.40 -3.44 -55.40
CA LEU A 363 -4.39 -3.65 -54.34
C LEU A 363 -5.70 -4.24 -54.85
N LYS A 364 -6.10 -4.01 -56.10
CA LYS A 364 -7.37 -4.52 -56.65
C LYS A 364 -7.50 -6.03 -56.53
N ASP A 365 -6.41 -6.76 -56.77
CA ASP A 365 -6.41 -8.23 -56.77
C ASP A 365 -6.58 -8.79 -55.35
N TYR A 366 -6.18 -8.03 -54.33
CA TYR A 366 -6.29 -8.41 -52.92
C TYR A 366 -7.60 -7.92 -52.27
N LEU A 367 -8.06 -6.72 -52.64
CA LEU A 367 -9.16 -6.04 -51.95
C LEU A 367 -10.54 -6.31 -52.53
N LEU A 368 -10.67 -6.45 -53.87
CA LEU A 368 -11.97 -6.71 -54.50
C LEU A 368 -12.64 -7.99 -53.96
N PRO A 369 -11.94 -9.12 -53.74
CA PRO A 369 -12.53 -10.33 -53.16
C PRO A 369 -12.97 -10.19 -51.69
N LEU A 370 -12.54 -9.12 -51.00
CA LEU A 370 -12.82 -8.90 -49.58
C LEU A 370 -13.97 -7.91 -49.34
N LYS A 371 -14.44 -7.19 -50.37
CA LYS A 371 -15.43 -6.10 -50.25
C LYS A 371 -16.75 -6.49 -49.60
N GLU A 372 -17.14 -7.76 -49.62
CA GLU A 372 -18.39 -8.19 -48.97
C GLU A 372 -18.25 -8.44 -47.46
N ARG A 373 -17.01 -8.59 -46.96
CA ARG A 373 -16.72 -9.03 -45.58
C ARG A 373 -15.90 -8.03 -44.77
N VAL A 374 -15.08 -7.21 -45.44
CA VAL A 374 -14.16 -6.26 -44.82
C VAL A 374 -14.59 -4.83 -45.16
N LYS A 375 -14.50 -3.91 -44.18
CA LYS A 375 -14.73 -2.49 -44.43
C LYS A 375 -13.46 -1.85 -44.99
N ILE A 376 -13.52 -1.35 -46.21
CA ILE A 376 -12.41 -0.70 -46.91
C ILE A 376 -12.73 0.78 -47.04
N VAL A 377 -11.96 1.59 -46.31
CA VAL A 377 -12.11 3.04 -46.22
C VAL A 377 -11.00 3.71 -47.01
N GLY A 378 -11.34 4.61 -47.93
CA GLY A 378 -10.36 5.36 -48.71
C GLY A 378 -10.37 6.85 -48.39
N LEU A 379 -9.18 7.43 -48.28
CA LEU A 379 -8.95 8.83 -47.95
C LEU A 379 -7.88 9.45 -48.84
N ALA A 380 -8.16 10.65 -49.37
CA ALA A 380 -7.22 11.48 -50.10
C ALA A 380 -6.60 10.82 -51.36
N PHE A 381 -7.38 10.03 -52.11
CA PHE A 381 -7.02 9.55 -53.45
C PHE A 381 -8.26 9.37 -54.34
N THR A 382 -8.05 9.26 -55.66
CA THR A 382 -9.12 8.90 -56.60
C THR A 382 -9.16 7.38 -56.77
N ASP A 383 -10.26 6.76 -56.35
CA ASP A 383 -10.48 5.31 -56.42
C ASP A 383 -10.91 4.87 -57.82
N VAL A 384 -9.94 4.45 -58.66
CA VAL A 384 -10.21 4.09 -60.07
C VAL A 384 -10.67 2.65 -60.25
N TYR A 385 -10.40 1.78 -59.28
CA TYR A 385 -10.80 0.37 -59.33
C TYR A 385 -12.01 0.06 -58.44
N ASN A 386 -12.62 1.08 -57.83
CA ASN A 386 -13.70 0.91 -56.86
C ASN A 386 -13.28 -0.06 -55.75
N LEU A 387 -12.12 0.19 -55.13
CA LEU A 387 -11.56 -0.60 -54.03
C LEU A 387 -12.36 -0.39 -52.74
N THR A 388 -12.82 0.82 -52.50
CA THR A 388 -13.52 1.22 -51.27
C THR A 388 -14.97 0.74 -51.25
N ASN A 389 -15.49 0.49 -50.04
CA ASN A 389 -16.91 0.13 -49.83
C ASN A 389 -17.56 0.89 -48.66
N VAL A 390 -16.84 1.81 -48.03
CA VAL A 390 -17.36 2.71 -47.01
C VAL A 390 -17.42 4.12 -47.58
N ASN A 391 -18.63 4.66 -47.66
CA ASN A 391 -18.84 6.05 -48.04
C ASN A 391 -18.77 6.94 -46.79
N ILE A 392 -17.58 7.42 -46.45
CA ILE A 392 -17.37 8.30 -45.29
C ILE A 392 -18.09 9.66 -45.39
N SER A 393 -18.64 10.01 -46.56
CA SER A 393 -19.49 11.20 -46.72
C SER A 393 -20.96 10.92 -46.42
N ALA A 394 -21.34 9.66 -46.15
CA ALA A 394 -22.71 9.32 -45.79
C ALA A 394 -23.09 9.95 -44.43
N PRO A 395 -24.37 10.30 -44.21
CA PRO A 395 -24.82 10.98 -43.00
C PRO A 395 -24.44 10.27 -41.70
N GLU A 396 -24.39 8.94 -41.71
CA GLU A 396 -24.02 8.09 -40.57
C GLU A 396 -22.55 8.20 -40.14
N TYR A 397 -21.69 8.77 -40.99
CA TYR A 397 -20.27 9.01 -40.71
C TYR A 397 -19.94 10.51 -40.62
N LYS A 398 -20.96 11.38 -40.54
CA LYS A 398 -20.75 12.80 -40.28
C LYS A 398 -20.01 12.99 -38.95
N SER A 399 -19.18 14.04 -38.91
CA SER A 399 -18.47 14.44 -37.71
C SER A 399 -19.43 14.56 -36.53
N ILE A 400 -19.06 13.99 -35.39
CA ILE A 400 -19.80 14.15 -34.12
C ILE A 400 -19.62 15.60 -33.58
N ALA A 401 -18.69 16.37 -34.14
CA ALA A 401 -18.37 17.72 -33.72
C ALA A 401 -19.08 18.84 -34.52
N ASP A 402 -20.08 18.51 -35.34
CA ASP A 402 -20.95 19.51 -36.03
C ASP A 402 -22.25 19.78 -35.27
#